data_AF-A0A832N303-F1
#
_entry.id   AF-A0A832N303-F1
#
_cell.length_a   1.000
_cell.length_b   1.000
_cell.length_c   1.000
_cell.angle_alpha   90.00
_cell.angle_beta   90.00
_cell.angle_gamma   90.00
#
_symmetry.space_group_name_H-M   'P 1'
#
loop_
_entity.id
_entity.type
_entity.pdbx_description
1 polymer ?
#
loop_
_entity_poly.entity_id
_entity_poly.type
_entity_poly.pdbx_seq_one_letter_code
_entity_poly.pdbx_strand_id
1 'polypeptide(L)'
;MKKNHPDLCWRGLNTLFAEAADNLIQSGKASDEEEAMRMAFDTDIARVHWERFLETFGMLLRELNPGGHWCLDHGGYRQTMRYTSARDFVLSILPRCDLPFEVYIHNQAGVVRIHQQQWYEIHAIMRQEPVV
;
A
#
# COMPACT_ATOMS: atom_id res chain seq x y z
N MET A 1 -25.16 8.83 8.39
CA MET A 1 -23.68 8.91 8.43
C MET A 1 -23.15 8.45 7.08
N LYS A 2 -22.54 9.34 6.29
CA LYS A 2 -21.92 8.93 5.02
C LYS A 2 -20.72 8.06 5.38
N LYS A 3 -20.75 6.78 4.97
CA LYS A 3 -19.55 5.96 4.99
C LYS A 3 -18.58 6.63 4.03
N ASN A 4 -17.56 7.28 4.56
CA ASN A 4 -16.43 7.79 3.77
C ASN A 4 -15.69 6.56 3.26
N HIS A 5 -16.22 5.97 2.20
CA HIS A 5 -15.51 4.94 1.46
C HIS A 5 -14.20 5.59 0.95
N PRO A 6 -13.07 4.90 1.07
CA PRO A 6 -11.83 5.36 0.48
C PRO A 6 -12.03 5.53 -1.02
N ASP A 7 -11.60 6.68 -1.56
CA ASP A 7 -11.76 7.03 -2.97
C ASP A 7 -10.96 6.08 -3.88
N LEU A 8 -9.93 5.44 -3.32
CA LEU A 8 -9.16 4.38 -3.96
C LEU A 8 -8.82 3.29 -2.94
N CYS A 9 -9.11 2.04 -3.28
CA CYS A 9 -8.67 0.84 -2.55
C CYS A 9 -7.73 0.03 -3.45
N TRP A 10 -6.49 -0.15 -3.01
CA TRP A 10 -5.54 -1.06 -3.63
C TRP A 10 -5.37 -2.27 -2.72
N ARG A 11 -5.88 -3.43 -3.16
CA ARG A 11 -5.61 -4.71 -2.50
C ARG A 11 -4.26 -5.22 -3.00
N GLY A 12 -3.22 -4.92 -2.24
CA GLY A 12 -1.85 -5.26 -2.55
C GLY A 12 -1.64 -6.77 -2.52
N LEU A 13 -1.06 -7.27 -3.61
CA LEU A 13 -0.42 -8.57 -3.80
C LEU A 13 -1.35 -9.79 -3.69
N ASN A 14 -2.25 -9.89 -2.71
CA ASN A 14 -3.07 -11.08 -2.48
C ASN A 14 -4.00 -11.44 -3.64
N THR A 15 -4.71 -10.46 -4.21
CA THR A 15 -5.66 -10.75 -5.31
C THR A 15 -4.92 -11.18 -6.59
N LEU A 16 -3.77 -10.56 -6.85
CA LEU A 16 -2.97 -10.85 -8.05
C LEU A 16 -2.17 -12.14 -7.92
N PHE A 17 -1.67 -12.45 -6.72
CA PHE A 17 -1.05 -13.74 -6.44
C PHE A 17 -2.07 -14.86 -6.34
N ALA A 18 -3.27 -14.62 -5.82
CA ALA A 18 -4.35 -15.60 -5.89
C ALA A 18 -4.69 -15.92 -7.34
N GLU A 19 -4.84 -14.92 -8.22
CA GLU A 19 -5.08 -15.17 -9.65
C GLU A 19 -3.90 -15.87 -10.35
N ALA A 20 -2.65 -15.49 -10.04
CA ALA A 20 -1.46 -16.14 -10.59
C ALA A 20 -1.27 -17.57 -10.06
N ALA A 21 -1.53 -17.79 -8.77
CA ALA A 21 -1.50 -19.09 -8.11
C ALA A 21 -2.60 -20.00 -8.67
N ASP A 22 -3.82 -19.49 -8.83
CA ASP A 22 -4.93 -20.23 -9.46
C ASP A 22 -4.53 -20.70 -10.86
N ASN A 23 -3.90 -19.85 -11.67
CA ASN A 23 -3.40 -20.23 -13.00
C ASN A 23 -2.29 -21.30 -12.92
N LEU A 24 -1.43 -21.26 -11.91
CA LEU A 24 -0.37 -22.27 -11.70
C LEU A 24 -0.95 -23.63 -11.30
N ILE A 25 -1.98 -23.65 -10.45
CA ILE A 25 -2.72 -24.87 -10.08
C ILE A 25 -3.47 -25.42 -11.30
N GLN A 26 -4.22 -24.57 -12.01
CA GLN A 26 -5.02 -24.97 -13.18
C GLN A 26 -4.15 -25.51 -14.33
N SER A 27 -2.91 -25.00 -14.47
CA SER A 27 -1.96 -25.49 -15.46
C SER A 27 -1.14 -26.70 -15.01
N GLY A 28 -1.36 -27.20 -13.78
CA GLY A 28 -0.63 -28.33 -13.20
C GLY A 28 0.83 -28.03 -12.88
N LYS A 29 1.20 -26.75 -12.81
CA LYS A 29 2.57 -26.29 -12.50
C LYS A 29 2.83 -26.21 -11.00
N ALA A 30 1.79 -26.22 -10.17
CA ALA A 30 1.86 -26.30 -8.72
C ALA A 30 0.92 -27.40 -8.21
N SER A 31 1.31 -28.14 -7.17
CA SER A 31 0.54 -29.23 -6.57
C SER A 31 -0.59 -28.77 -5.67
N ASP A 32 -0.43 -27.59 -5.06
CA ASP A 32 -1.35 -27.02 -4.09
C ASP A 32 -1.23 -25.48 -4.04
N GLU A 33 -2.13 -24.86 -3.28
CA GLU A 33 -2.22 -23.41 -3.11
C GLU A 33 -0.97 -22.81 -2.46
N GLU A 34 -0.32 -23.52 -1.54
CA GLU A 34 0.87 -23.04 -0.86
C GLU A 34 2.06 -22.97 -1.83
N GLU A 35 2.28 -24.04 -2.60
CA GLU A 35 3.30 -24.07 -3.65
C GLU A 35 2.99 -23.02 -4.73
N ALA A 36 1.73 -22.92 -5.16
CA ALA A 36 1.31 -21.98 -6.19
C ALA A 36 1.53 -20.52 -5.77
N MET A 37 1.21 -20.19 -4.52
CA MET A 37 1.47 -18.87 -3.97
C MET A 37 2.97 -18.60 -3.91
N ARG A 38 3.77 -19.52 -3.37
CA ARG A 38 5.23 -19.38 -3.31
C ARG A 38 5.83 -19.14 -4.70
N MET A 39 5.39 -19.91 -5.70
CA MET A 39 5.82 -19.75 -7.09
C MET A 39 5.36 -18.43 -7.70
N ALA A 40 4.11 -18.01 -7.43
CA ALA A 40 3.57 -16.74 -7.91
C ALA A 40 4.38 -15.55 -7.37
N PHE A 41 4.78 -15.60 -6.09
CA PHE A 41 5.66 -14.62 -5.45
C PHE A 41 7.06 -14.56 -6.06
N ASP A 42 7.58 -15.67 -6.59
CA ASP A 42 8.93 -15.79 -7.15
C ASP A 42 9.01 -15.48 -8.66
N THR A 43 7.88 -15.03 -9.25
CA THR A 43 7.82 -14.72 -10.68
C THR A 43 8.17 -13.26 -10.98
N ASP A 44 8.65 -13.00 -12.20
CA ASP A 44 8.78 -11.64 -12.74
C ASP A 44 7.48 -10.84 -12.69
N ILE A 45 6.32 -11.53 -12.67
CA ILE A 45 4.99 -10.93 -12.55
C ILE A 45 4.86 -10.20 -11.21
N ALA A 46 5.28 -10.82 -10.10
CA ALA A 46 5.32 -10.21 -8.77
C ALA A 46 6.04 -8.85 -8.79
N ARG A 47 7.24 -8.87 -9.38
CA ARG A 47 8.11 -7.70 -9.50
C ARG A 47 7.47 -6.63 -10.36
N VAL A 48 6.92 -6.97 -11.53
CA VAL A 48 6.26 -6.02 -12.44
C VAL A 48 5.05 -5.35 -11.77
N HIS A 49 4.21 -6.12 -11.07
CA HIS A 49 3.05 -5.56 -10.37
C HIS A 49 3.45 -4.68 -9.20
N TRP A 50 4.49 -5.07 -8.47
CA TRP A 50 5.07 -4.25 -7.40
C TRP A 50 5.56 -2.90 -7.94
N GLU A 51 6.34 -2.89 -9.03
CA GLU A 51 6.82 -1.63 -9.62
C GLU A 51 5.67 -0.77 -10.15
N ARG A 52 4.66 -1.36 -10.80
CA ARG A 52 3.46 -0.63 -11.26
C ARG A 52 2.67 -0.02 -10.10
N PHE A 53 2.53 -0.75 -9.00
CA PHE A 53 1.93 -0.24 -7.77
C PHE A 53 2.73 0.96 -7.25
N LEU A 54 4.06 0.83 -7.11
CA LEU A 54 4.91 1.90 -6.61
C LEU A 54 4.85 3.16 -7.51
N GLU A 55 4.78 2.98 -8.82
CA GLU A 55 4.64 4.09 -9.77
C GLU A 55 3.31 4.81 -9.58
N THR A 56 2.20 4.07 -9.63
CA THR A 56 0.83 4.62 -9.48
C THR A 56 0.66 5.27 -8.11
N PHE A 57 1.06 4.57 -7.05
CA PHE A 57 0.98 5.08 -5.69
C PHE A 57 1.87 6.30 -5.48
N GLY A 58 3.07 6.32 -6.08
CA GLY A 58 3.98 7.45 -6.02
C GLY A 58 3.42 8.71 -6.71
N MET A 59 2.71 8.55 -7.83
CA MET A 59 1.99 9.65 -8.47
C MET A 59 0.92 10.21 -7.54
N LEU A 60 0.09 9.35 -6.95
CA LEU A 60 -0.99 9.75 -6.05
C LEU A 60 -0.48 10.42 -4.77
N LEU A 61 0.59 9.91 -4.16
CA LEU A 61 1.21 10.54 -3.00
C LEU A 61 1.73 11.95 -3.30
N ARG A 62 2.33 12.15 -4.49
CA ARG A 62 2.82 13.46 -4.93
C ARG A 62 1.68 14.44 -5.20
N GLU A 63 0.58 13.98 -5.79
CA GLU A 63 -0.62 14.80 -5.98
C GLU A 63 -1.24 15.18 -4.64
N LEU A 64 -1.34 14.23 -3.71
CA LEU A 64 -1.96 14.42 -2.41
C LEU A 64 -1.14 15.34 -1.50
N ASN A 65 0.18 15.22 -1.54
CA ASN A 65 1.09 15.97 -0.67
C ASN A 65 2.45 16.19 -1.34
N PRO A 66 2.57 17.20 -2.22
CA PRO A 66 3.81 17.49 -2.95
C PRO A 66 5.02 17.78 -2.05
N GLY A 67 4.79 18.26 -0.83
CA GLY A 67 5.86 18.53 0.15
C GLY A 67 6.49 17.26 0.73
N GLY A 68 5.79 16.13 0.63
CA GLY A 68 6.26 14.82 1.10
C GLY A 68 6.35 14.71 2.62
N HIS A 69 5.68 15.57 3.39
CA HIS A 69 5.69 15.57 4.85
C HIS A 69 4.47 14.85 5.41
N TRP A 70 4.67 13.79 6.18
CA TRP A 70 3.60 12.91 6.63
C TRP A 70 3.68 12.67 8.14
N CYS A 71 2.55 12.38 8.76
CA CYS A 71 2.44 11.97 10.15
C CYS A 71 1.82 10.58 10.21
N LEU A 72 2.58 9.58 10.66
CA LEU A 72 2.05 8.27 11.03
C LEU A 72 1.39 8.39 12.40
N ASP A 73 0.12 7.98 12.51
CA ASP A 73 -0.60 7.78 13.76
C ASP A 73 -0.95 6.28 13.89
N HIS A 74 -0.35 5.62 14.88
CA HIS A 74 -0.58 4.20 15.15
C HIS A 74 -0.56 3.92 16.66
N GLY A 75 -1.68 3.46 17.21
CA GLY A 75 -1.77 3.07 18.62
C GLY A 75 -1.49 4.20 19.62
N GLY A 76 -1.71 5.47 19.24
CA GLY A 76 -1.39 6.64 20.05
C GLY A 76 0.06 7.13 19.92
N TYR A 77 0.89 6.43 19.15
CA TYR A 77 2.22 6.89 18.76
C TYR A 77 2.13 7.73 17.48
N ARG A 78 2.73 8.92 17.51
CA ARG A 78 2.79 9.84 16.37
C ARG A 78 4.22 10.07 15.92
N GLN A 79 4.48 9.89 14.63
CA GLN A 79 5.79 10.11 14.05
C GLN A 79 5.69 10.91 12.76
N THR A 80 6.37 12.05 12.73
CA THR A 80 6.54 12.85 11.52
C THR A 80 7.68 12.27 10.67
N MET A 81 7.41 12.06 9.39
CA MET A 81 8.37 11.53 8.42
C MET A 81 8.32 12.33 7.13
N ARG A 82 9.41 12.27 6.37
CA ARG A 82 9.46 12.80 5.01
C ARG A 82 9.80 11.69 4.05
N TYR A 83 8.97 11.52 3.02
CA TYR A 83 9.18 10.49 2.02
C TYR A 83 9.45 11.11 0.66
N THR A 84 10.48 10.60 -0.01
CA THR A 84 10.88 11.01 -1.36
C THR A 84 10.39 10.04 -2.44
N SER A 85 9.93 8.86 -2.05
CA SER A 85 9.38 7.85 -2.96
C SER A 85 8.25 7.04 -2.30
N ALA A 86 7.37 6.47 -3.12
CA ALA A 86 6.34 5.53 -2.66
C ALA A 86 6.95 4.27 -2.04
N ARG A 87 8.14 3.85 -2.50
CA ARG A 87 8.84 2.71 -1.93
C ARG A 87 9.22 2.99 -0.48
N ASP A 88 9.87 4.11 -0.21
CA ASP A 88 10.28 4.49 1.15
C ASP A 88 9.06 4.65 2.06
N PHE A 89 7.99 5.23 1.53
CA PHE A 89 6.72 5.34 2.23
C PHE A 89 6.23 3.96 2.68
N VAL A 90 6.04 3.02 1.76
CA VAL A 90 5.47 1.71 2.07
C VAL A 90 6.40 0.88 2.96
N LEU A 91 7.70 0.85 2.68
CA LEU A 91 8.69 0.10 3.45
C LEU A 91 8.85 0.62 4.89
N SER A 92 8.58 1.91 5.13
CA SER A 92 8.62 2.48 6.49
C SER A 92 7.40 2.14 7.34
N ILE A 93 6.28 1.76 6.71
CA ILE A 93 5.02 1.45 7.38
C ILE A 93 4.82 -0.06 7.51
N LEU A 94 5.16 -0.82 6.47
CA LEU A 94 4.95 -2.26 6.45
C LEU A 94 6.04 -2.99 7.26
N PRO A 95 5.69 -3.66 8.37
CA PRO A 95 6.65 -4.48 9.10
C PRO A 95 7.12 -5.69 8.30
N ARG A 96 6.33 -6.16 7.31
CA ARG A 96 6.59 -7.39 6.56
C ARG A 96 6.20 -7.24 5.09
N CYS A 97 7.15 -6.92 4.22
CA CYS A 97 6.87 -6.70 2.79
C CYS A 97 6.57 -7.99 1.99
N ASP A 98 6.79 -9.14 2.63
CA ASP A 98 6.44 -10.48 2.13
C ASP A 98 4.96 -10.84 2.37
N LEU A 99 4.24 -10.06 3.19
CA LEU A 99 2.84 -10.29 3.47
C LEU A 99 1.92 -9.39 2.64
N PRO A 100 0.71 -9.87 2.32
CA PRO A 100 -0.31 -9.06 1.69
C PRO A 100 -0.69 -7.85 2.56
N PHE A 101 -1.10 -6.77 1.88
CA PHE A 101 -1.55 -5.56 2.55
C PHE A 101 -2.56 -4.81 1.67
N GLU A 102 -3.37 -3.95 2.28
CA GLU A 102 -4.31 -3.10 1.57
C GLU A 102 -3.94 -1.64 1.78
N VAL A 103 -4.04 -0.82 0.72
CA VAL A 103 -3.84 0.63 0.78
C VAL A 103 -5.14 1.32 0.42
N TYR A 104 -5.50 2.30 1.22
CA TYR A 104 -6.70 3.10 1.05
C TYR A 104 -6.33 4.57 1.08
N ILE A 105 -6.78 5.31 0.08
CA ILE A 105 -6.49 6.74 -0.02
C ILE A 105 -7.79 7.53 0.10
N HIS A 106 -7.80 8.48 1.02
CA HIS A 106 -8.87 9.45 1.21
C HIS A 106 -8.35 10.82 0.75
N ASN A 107 -8.48 11.10 -0.55
CA ASN A 107 -7.87 12.26 -1.20
C ASN A 107 -8.34 13.59 -0.57
N GLN A 108 -9.63 13.69 -0.25
CA GLN A 108 -10.20 14.90 0.35
C GLN A 108 -9.68 15.19 1.77
N ALA A 109 -9.24 14.16 2.48
CA ALA A 109 -8.77 14.28 3.87
C ALA A 109 -7.23 14.30 3.98
N GLY A 110 -6.50 14.07 2.88
CA GLY A 110 -5.05 13.90 2.96
C GLY A 110 -4.64 12.66 3.75
N VAL A 111 -5.46 11.61 3.78
CA VAL A 111 -5.22 10.42 4.62
C VAL A 111 -4.95 9.19 3.76
N VAL A 112 -3.86 8.50 4.07
CA VAL A 112 -3.53 7.17 3.56
C VAL A 112 -3.67 6.18 4.70
N ARG A 113 -4.42 5.11 4.49
CA ARG A 113 -4.51 3.99 5.43
C ARG A 113 -3.89 2.76 4.82
N ILE A 114 -3.06 2.08 5.58
CA ILE A 114 -2.47 0.80 5.21
C ILE A 114 -2.94 -0.25 6.21
N HIS A 115 -3.38 -1.40 5.71
CA HIS A 115 -3.77 -2.54 6.53
C HIS A 115 -2.87 -3.73 6.22
N GLN A 116 -2.09 -4.15 7.21
CA GLN A 116 -1.33 -5.41 7.19
C GLN A 116 -1.40 -6.01 8.59
N GLN A 117 -2.37 -6.90 8.81
CA GLN A 117 -2.76 -7.48 10.11
C GLN A 117 -3.31 -6.46 11.13
N GLN A 118 -2.88 -5.21 11.04
CA GLN A 118 -3.34 -4.06 11.79
C GLN A 118 -3.40 -2.81 10.90
N TRP A 119 -4.09 -1.78 11.38
CA TRP A 119 -4.28 -0.53 10.66
C TRP A 119 -3.20 0.49 11.01
N TYR A 120 -2.67 1.13 9.96
CA TYR A 120 -1.78 2.28 10.03
C TYR A 120 -2.47 3.45 9.34
N GLU A 121 -2.58 4.59 10.02
CA GLU A 121 -3.14 5.81 9.45
C GLU A 121 -2.03 6.84 9.27
N ILE A 122 -1.92 7.38 8.06
CA ILE A 122 -0.85 8.31 7.68
C ILE A 122 -1.50 9.57 7.12
N HIS A 123 -1.23 10.69 7.76
CA HIS A 123 -1.82 11.99 7.43
C HIS A 123 -0.81 12.85 6.69
N ALA A 124 -1.24 13.46 5.59
CA ALA A 124 -0.49 14.51 4.94
C ALA A 124 -0.39 15.73 5.87
N ILE A 125 0.83 16.17 6.14
CA ILE A 125 1.09 17.45 6.81
C ILE A 125 1.08 18.52 5.73
N MET A 126 -0.14 18.91 5.35
CA MET A 126 -0.37 20.11 4.56
C MET A 126 0.06 21.27 5.46
N ARG A 127 1.09 22.05 5.09
CA ARG A 127 1.47 23.25 5.85
C ARG A 127 0.20 24.05 6.12
N GLN A 128 -0.20 24.16 7.39
CA GLN A 128 -1.20 25.15 7.75
C GLN A 128 -0.60 26.52 7.42
N GLU A 129 -1.41 27.35 6.77
CA GLU A 129 -1.18 28.79 6.62
C GLU A 129 -0.69 29.37 7.95
N PRO A 130 0.18 30.39 7.93
CA PRO A 130 0.61 31.04 9.15
C PRO A 130 -0.63 31.45 9.95
N VAL A 131 -0.70 31.01 11.20
CA VAL A 131 -1.61 31.62 12.17
C VAL A 131 -1.16 33.07 12.29
N VAL A 132 -2.00 33.97 11.77
CA VAL A 132 -1.80 35.43 11.79
C VAL A 132 -1.68 35.93 13.23
#